data_AF-A0A0K9XGM4-F1
#
_entry.id   AF-A0A0K9XGM4-F1
#
_cell.length_a   1.000
_cell.length_b   1.000
_cell.length_c   1.000
_cell.angle_alpha   90.00
_cell.angle_beta   90.00
_cell.angle_gamma   90.00
#
_symmetry.space_group_name_H-M   'P 1'
#
loop_
_entity.id
_entity.type
_entity.pdbx_description
1 polymer ?
#
loop_
_entity_poly.entity_id
_entity_poly.type
_entity_poly.pdbx_seq_one_letter_code
_entity_poly.pdbx_strand_id
1 'polypeptide(L)'
;MDGIRAVRRQLALGRLLPLGGARDGTWITEAAAGAVLRHTPLPRGVRLGALRVDRAPGAPVSPAPVAPPPSALPAGPLRISVEMATGLGDDPLPVVVGRVREALVGVAEGRVGLVVEGVDVRVVESVTEARGGHAPELSGSLPVPGVRAASAEGAVTWIAVAAGARVLDVARAAREATGGAVVVAAVDRD
;
A
#
# COMPACT_ATOMS: atom_id res chain seq x y z
N MET A 1 3.53 -4.67 31.08
CA MET A 1 2.25 -5.14 30.52
C MET A 1 1.98 -4.51 29.13
N ASP A 2 3.03 -4.13 28.39
CA ASP A 2 2.89 -3.40 27.11
C ASP A 2 2.72 -4.30 25.88
N GLY A 3 3.05 -5.58 25.99
CA GLY A 3 3.05 -6.52 24.86
C GLY A 3 1.67 -6.72 24.21
N ILE A 4 0.59 -6.79 24.99
CA ILE A 4 -0.77 -6.98 24.46
C ILE A 4 -1.25 -5.73 23.70
N ARG A 5 -0.88 -4.53 24.15
CA ARG A 5 -1.25 -3.26 23.48
C ARG A 5 -0.47 -3.08 22.19
N ALA A 6 0.82 -3.41 22.18
CA ALA A 6 1.67 -3.39 20.99
C ALA A 6 1.19 -4.39 19.93
N VAL A 7 0.91 -5.65 20.32
CA VAL A 7 0.38 -6.67 19.40
C VAL A 7 -1.01 -6.29 18.85
N ARG A 8 -1.90 -5.72 19.67
CA ARG A 8 -3.20 -5.23 19.19
C ARG A 8 -3.06 -4.07 18.20
N ARG A 9 -2.13 -3.14 18.44
CA ARG A 9 -1.82 -2.06 17.50
C ARG A 9 -1.24 -2.63 16.19
N GLN A 10 -0.34 -3.62 16.28
CA GLN A 10 0.23 -4.31 15.13
C GLN A 10 -0.83 -5.05 14.30
N LEU A 11 -1.80 -5.70 14.94
CA LEU A 11 -2.96 -6.31 14.27
C LEU A 11 -3.90 -5.25 13.65
N ALA A 12 -4.02 -4.07 14.26
CA ALA A 12 -4.83 -2.97 13.74
C ALA A 12 -4.20 -2.28 12.52
N LEU A 13 -2.86 -2.17 12.48
CA LEU A 13 -2.09 -1.59 11.38
C LEU A 13 -1.96 -2.53 10.17
N GLY A 14 -2.15 -3.83 10.39
CA GLY A 14 -2.03 -4.85 9.37
C GLY A 14 -0.59 -5.10 8.93
N ARG A 15 -0.43 -5.50 7.67
CA ARG A 15 0.87 -5.80 7.07
C ARG A 15 1.52 -4.52 6.55
N LEU A 16 2.85 -4.42 6.64
CA LEU A 16 3.60 -3.31 6.04
C LEU A 16 4.26 -3.78 4.74
N LEU A 17 4.06 -3.03 3.66
CA LEU A 17 4.54 -3.33 2.31
C LEU A 17 5.78 -2.48 2.03
N PRO A 18 6.87 -3.05 1.49
CA PRO A 18 8.03 -2.27 1.08
C PRO A 18 7.63 -1.32 -0.06
N LEU A 19 8.05 -0.05 0.06
CA LEU A 19 7.94 0.94 -1.00
C LEU A 19 9.27 1.02 -1.75
N GLY A 20 9.18 1.09 -3.08
CA GLY A 20 10.34 1.15 -3.96
C GLY A 20 11.20 -0.12 -3.91
N GLY A 21 12.48 0.05 -4.21
CA GLY A 21 13.46 -1.02 -4.18
C GLY A 21 14.01 -1.28 -2.77
N ALA A 22 14.80 -2.35 -2.64
CA ALA A 22 15.35 -2.78 -1.35
C ALA A 22 16.16 -1.70 -0.60
N ARG A 23 16.74 -0.73 -1.32
CA ARG A 23 17.54 0.36 -0.76
C ARG A 23 16.72 1.53 -0.22
N ASP A 24 15.41 1.56 -0.46
CA ASP A 24 14.59 2.70 -0.07
C ASP A 24 14.34 2.73 1.45
N GLY A 25 14.23 1.58 2.12
CA GLY A 25 14.03 1.54 3.58
C GLY A 25 12.77 2.30 4.01
N THR A 26 11.73 2.25 3.19
CA THR A 26 10.42 2.87 3.42
C THR A 26 9.32 1.84 3.23
N TRP A 27 8.22 2.01 3.95
CA TRP A 27 7.09 1.09 3.94
C TRP A 27 5.76 1.86 3.88
N ILE A 28 4.70 1.16 3.50
CA ILE A 28 3.31 1.63 3.58
C ILE A 28 2.46 0.56 4.25
N THR A 29 1.44 0.94 5.01
CA THR A 29 0.44 -0.02 5.51
C THR A 29 -0.35 -0.61 4.33
N GLU A 30 -0.70 -1.89 4.38
CA GLU A 30 -1.57 -2.51 3.36
C GLU A 30 -2.90 -1.76 3.25
N ALA A 31 -3.41 -1.21 4.36
CA ALA A 31 -4.61 -0.40 4.38
C ALA A 31 -4.47 0.90 3.56
N ALA A 32 -3.37 1.64 3.72
CA ALA A 32 -3.11 2.86 2.97
C ALA A 32 -2.87 2.57 1.49
N ALA A 33 -2.11 1.52 1.15
CA ALA A 33 -1.94 1.08 -0.23
C ALA A 33 -3.29 0.68 -0.86
N GLY A 34 -4.08 -0.11 -0.14
CA GLY A 34 -5.41 -0.54 -0.56
C GLY A 34 -6.37 0.64 -0.74
N ALA A 35 -6.27 1.68 0.08
CA ALA A 35 -7.07 2.89 -0.07
C ALA A 35 -6.78 3.57 -1.42
N VAL A 36 -5.52 3.68 -1.83
CA VAL A 36 -5.17 4.25 -3.15
C VAL A 36 -5.62 3.31 -4.28
N LEU A 37 -5.28 2.02 -4.20
CA LEU A 37 -5.57 1.05 -5.26
C LEU A 37 -7.07 0.87 -5.54
N ARG A 38 -7.93 1.02 -4.53
CA ARG A 38 -9.39 0.94 -4.70
C ARG A 38 -9.98 2.07 -5.55
N HIS A 39 -9.29 3.20 -5.65
CA HIS A 39 -9.71 4.34 -6.47
C HIS A 39 -9.03 4.33 -7.84
N THR A 40 -8.47 3.18 -8.25
CA THR A 40 -7.96 3.00 -9.61
C THR A 40 -9.07 3.33 -10.62
N PRO A 41 -8.79 4.13 -11.66
CA PRO A 41 -9.74 4.35 -12.74
C PRO A 41 -9.94 3.05 -13.53
N LEU A 42 -11.15 2.48 -13.48
CA LEU A 42 -11.46 1.19 -14.08
C LEU A 42 -12.48 1.31 -15.22
N PRO A 43 -12.55 0.29 -16.11
CA PRO A 43 -13.63 0.19 -17.09
C PRO A 43 -15.01 0.29 -16.43
N ARG A 44 -15.97 0.88 -17.16
CA ARG A 44 -17.34 1.06 -16.67
C ARG A 44 -17.96 -0.28 -16.26
N GLY A 45 -18.65 -0.29 -15.12
CA GLY A 45 -19.35 -1.48 -14.62
C GLY A 45 -18.47 -2.46 -13.84
N VAL A 46 -17.16 -2.23 -13.77
CA VAL A 46 -16.24 -3.00 -12.94
C VAL A 46 -16.24 -2.46 -11.51
N ARG A 47 -16.34 -3.36 -10.53
CA ARG A 47 -16.18 -3.07 -9.10
C ARG A 47 -15.10 -3.98 -8.50
N LEU A 48 -14.23 -3.40 -7.66
CA LEU A 48 -13.24 -4.16 -6.91
C LEU A 48 -13.75 -4.52 -5.51
N GLY A 49 -13.46 -5.74 -5.09
CA GLY A 49 -13.81 -6.29 -3.78
C GLY A 49 -12.62 -6.42 -2.87
N ALA A 50 -12.48 -7.58 -2.23
CA ALA A 50 -11.30 -7.86 -1.41
C ALA A 50 -10.02 -7.60 -2.22
N LEU A 51 -9.06 -6.90 -1.61
CA LEU A 51 -7.76 -6.60 -2.21
C LEU A 51 -6.71 -6.93 -1.17
N ARG A 52 -5.69 -7.69 -1.58
CA ARG A 52 -4.56 -8.09 -0.77
C ARG A 52 -3.26 -7.88 -1.51
N VAL A 53 -2.20 -7.58 -0.77
CA VAL A 53 -0.85 -7.46 -1.31
C VAL A 53 0.08 -8.36 -0.53
N ASP A 54 0.63 -9.35 -1.24
CA ASP A 54 1.55 -10.33 -0.71
C ASP A 54 2.91 -10.21 -1.40
N ARG A 55 3.93 -10.86 -0.82
CA ARG A 55 5.19 -11.05 -1.55
C ARG A 55 4.93 -11.98 -2.73
N ALA A 56 5.52 -11.68 -3.87
CA ALA A 56 5.43 -12.57 -5.02
C ALA A 56 6.09 -13.93 -4.70
N PRO A 57 5.44 -15.06 -5.05
CA PRO A 57 5.99 -16.39 -4.81
C PRO A 57 7.38 -16.55 -5.43
N GLY A 58 8.35 -17.06 -4.66
CA GLY A 58 9.72 -17.31 -5.16
C GLY A 58 10.58 -16.06 -5.38
N ALA A 59 10.05 -14.85 -5.16
CA ALA A 59 10.84 -13.62 -5.26
C ALA A 59 12.05 -13.66 -4.32
N PRO A 60 13.24 -13.15 -4.68
CA PRO A 60 14.38 -13.11 -3.77
C PRO A 60 14.13 -12.15 -2.59
N VAL A 61 14.68 -12.46 -1.40
CA VAL A 61 14.73 -11.49 -0.30
C VAL A 61 15.97 -10.63 -0.48
N SER A 62 15.80 -9.31 -0.46
CA SER A 62 16.91 -8.38 -0.35
C SER A 62 16.94 -7.73 1.03
N PRO A 63 18.10 -7.64 1.69
CA PRO A 63 18.21 -6.93 2.97
C PRO A 63 17.96 -5.43 2.77
N ALA A 64 17.17 -4.84 3.67
CA ALA A 64 16.94 -3.40 3.72
C ALA A 64 18.14 -2.70 4.41
N PRO A 65 18.45 -1.44 4.05
CA PRO A 65 19.56 -0.69 4.66
C PRO A 65 19.27 -0.24 6.09
N VAL A 66 18.01 -0.34 6.53
CA VAL A 66 17.58 -0.08 7.91
C VAL A 66 16.79 -1.28 8.41
N ALA A 67 16.77 -1.48 9.73
CA ALA A 67 15.99 -2.56 10.32
C ALA A 67 14.51 -2.42 9.93
N PRO A 68 13.89 -3.44 9.31
CA PRO A 68 12.50 -3.35 8.92
C PRO A 68 11.60 -3.28 10.17
N PRO A 69 10.53 -2.46 10.14
CA PRO A 69 9.57 -2.44 11.23
C PRO A 69 8.90 -3.81 11.40
N PRO A 70 8.40 -4.14 12.59
CA PRO A 70 7.63 -5.36 12.81
C PRO A 70 6.47 -5.47 11.81
N SER A 71 6.16 -6.70 11.35
CA SER A 71 5.15 -6.98 10.30
C SER A 71 5.47 -6.47 8.88
N ALA A 72 6.67 -5.92 8.63
CA ALA A 72 7.10 -5.64 7.27
C ALA A 72 7.33 -6.91 6.46
N LEU A 73 6.78 -6.92 5.25
CA LEU A 73 7.20 -7.88 4.26
C LEU A 73 8.68 -7.66 3.91
N PRO A 74 9.43 -8.75 3.64
CA PRO A 74 10.76 -8.64 3.08
C PRO A 74 10.73 -7.84 1.78
N ALA A 75 11.75 -7.01 1.54
CA ALA A 75 11.86 -6.28 0.29
C ALA A 75 11.96 -7.24 -0.91
N GLY A 76 11.20 -6.95 -1.95
CA GLY A 76 11.13 -7.72 -3.19
C GLY A 76 9.80 -7.48 -3.93
N PRO A 77 9.66 -8.02 -5.15
CA PRO A 77 8.43 -7.94 -5.92
C PRO A 77 7.19 -8.42 -5.13
N LEU A 78 6.09 -7.70 -5.33
CA LEU A 78 4.80 -7.95 -4.70
C LEU A 78 3.80 -8.53 -5.69
N ARG A 79 2.84 -9.27 -5.18
CA ARG A 79 1.68 -9.79 -5.92
C ARG A 79 0.42 -9.16 -5.35
N ILE A 80 -0.37 -8.53 -6.20
CA ILE A 80 -1.69 -8.02 -5.81
C ILE A 80 -2.73 -9.10 -6.11
N SER A 81 -3.58 -9.43 -5.15
CA SER A 81 -4.76 -10.28 -5.36
C SER A 81 -6.02 -9.45 -5.19
N VAL A 82 -6.96 -9.53 -6.13
CA VAL A 82 -8.17 -8.71 -6.11
C VAL A 82 -9.41 -9.49 -6.56
N GLU A 83 -10.51 -9.28 -5.86
CA GLU A 83 -11.84 -9.67 -6.33
C GLU A 83 -12.41 -8.62 -7.27
N MET A 84 -13.08 -9.08 -8.32
CA MET A 84 -13.74 -8.23 -9.30
C MET A 84 -15.16 -8.73 -9.53
N ALA A 85 -16.13 -7.82 -9.47
CA ALA A 85 -17.43 -8.03 -10.09
C ALA A 85 -17.53 -7.13 -11.32
N THR A 86 -18.17 -7.63 -12.38
CA THR A 86 -18.48 -6.86 -13.58
C THR A 86 -19.87 -7.23 -14.06
N GLY A 87 -20.63 -6.23 -14.54
CA GLY A 87 -21.90 -6.48 -15.20
C GLY A 87 -21.73 -7.06 -16.60
N LEU A 88 -22.85 -7.38 -17.25
CA LEU A 88 -22.89 -7.69 -18.68
C LEU A 88 -22.44 -6.45 -19.46
N GLY A 89 -21.32 -6.55 -20.16
CA GLY A 89 -20.78 -5.52 -21.03
C GLY A 89 -20.43 -6.12 -22.40
N ASP A 90 -20.13 -5.24 -23.35
CA ASP A 90 -19.87 -5.65 -24.74
C ASP A 90 -18.49 -6.28 -24.94
N ASP A 91 -17.54 -5.99 -24.04
CA ASP A 91 -16.17 -6.52 -24.11
C ASP A 91 -16.06 -7.94 -23.50
N PRO A 92 -15.27 -8.85 -24.10
CA PRO A 92 -14.99 -10.16 -23.52
C PRO A 92 -14.32 -10.07 -22.14
N LEU A 93 -14.72 -10.93 -21.20
CA LEU A 93 -14.19 -10.93 -19.83
C LEU A 93 -12.65 -10.92 -19.74
N PRO A 94 -11.89 -11.71 -20.54
CA PRO A 94 -10.43 -11.65 -20.50
C PRO A 94 -9.85 -10.27 -20.85
N VAL A 95 -10.50 -9.51 -21.74
CA VAL A 95 -10.09 -8.15 -22.11
C VAL A 95 -10.32 -7.19 -20.94
N VAL A 96 -11.48 -7.27 -20.28
CA VAL A 96 -11.79 -6.47 -19.09
C VAL A 96 -10.81 -6.77 -17.95
N VAL A 97 -10.51 -8.04 -17.70
CA VAL A 97 -9.52 -8.47 -16.70
C VAL A 97 -8.13 -7.94 -17.04
N GLY A 98 -7.71 -7.99 -18.30
CA GLY A 98 -6.43 -7.43 -18.76
C GLY A 98 -6.30 -5.94 -18.43
N ARG A 99 -7.33 -5.15 -18.79
CA ARG A 99 -7.36 -3.70 -18.49
C ARG A 99 -7.30 -3.39 -17.00
N VAL A 100 -7.95 -4.20 -16.16
CA VAL A 100 -7.89 -4.01 -14.70
C VAL A 100 -6.50 -4.36 -14.15
N ARG A 101 -5.86 -5.41 -14.66
CA ARG A 101 -4.47 -5.73 -14.27
C ARG A 101 -3.54 -4.56 -14.60
N GLU A 102 -3.61 -4.05 -15.83
CA GLU A 102 -2.81 -2.91 -16.28
C GLU A 102 -3.06 -1.65 -15.44
N ALA A 103 -4.33 -1.31 -15.19
CA ALA A 103 -4.69 -0.14 -14.40
C ALA A 103 -4.18 -0.24 -12.95
N LEU A 104 -4.32 -1.41 -12.31
CA LEU A 104 -3.83 -1.64 -10.94
C LEU A 104 -2.31 -1.59 -10.86
N VAL A 105 -1.59 -2.17 -11.83
CA VAL A 105 -0.12 -2.06 -11.90
C VAL A 105 0.28 -0.59 -12.07
N GLY A 106 -0.35 0.14 -13.00
CA GLY A 106 -0.06 1.55 -13.26
C GLY A 106 -0.25 2.43 -12.02
N VAL A 107 -1.32 2.23 -11.24
CA VAL A 107 -1.53 2.96 -9.99
C VAL A 107 -0.57 2.52 -8.89
N ALA A 108 -0.32 1.21 -8.75
CA ALA A 108 0.61 0.68 -7.76
C ALA A 108 2.03 1.22 -7.95
N GLU A 109 2.54 1.26 -9.18
CA GLU A 109 3.90 1.72 -9.47
C GLU A 109 3.98 3.24 -9.60
N GLY A 110 2.99 3.84 -10.26
CA GLY A 110 2.96 5.27 -10.58
C GLY A 110 2.58 6.15 -9.40
N ARG A 111 1.49 5.83 -8.69
CA ARG A 111 1.00 6.66 -7.57
C ARG A 111 1.56 6.22 -6.21
N VAL A 112 1.68 4.92 -5.97
CA VAL A 112 2.17 4.40 -4.69
C VAL A 112 3.69 4.19 -4.71
N GLY A 113 4.22 3.58 -5.76
CA GLY A 113 5.62 3.17 -5.87
C GLY A 113 5.89 1.77 -5.30
N LEU A 114 4.91 0.87 -5.34
CA LEU A 114 5.12 -0.56 -5.09
C LEU A 114 5.87 -1.18 -6.28
N VAL A 115 6.73 -2.17 -6.03
CA VAL A 115 7.31 -3.00 -7.09
C VAL A 115 6.43 -4.23 -7.26
N VAL A 116 5.69 -4.32 -8.36
CA VAL A 116 4.65 -5.34 -8.56
C VAL A 116 5.06 -6.31 -9.67
N GLU A 117 5.01 -7.61 -9.37
CA GLU A 117 5.25 -8.66 -10.38
C GLU A 117 4.00 -8.96 -11.19
N GLY A 118 2.82 -8.81 -10.58
CA GLY A 118 1.55 -9.02 -11.25
C GLY A 118 0.34 -8.83 -10.36
N VAL A 119 -0.82 -9.03 -10.97
CA VAL A 119 -2.13 -8.91 -10.34
C VAL A 119 -2.93 -10.17 -10.63
N ASP A 120 -3.38 -10.85 -9.60
CA ASP A 120 -4.28 -11.99 -9.68
C ASP A 120 -5.72 -11.50 -9.48
N VAL A 121 -6.57 -11.75 -10.48
CA VAL A 121 -7.96 -11.30 -10.49
C VAL A 121 -8.87 -12.50 -10.32
N ARG A 122 -9.70 -12.48 -9.27
CA ARG A 122 -10.80 -13.43 -9.07
C ARG A 122 -12.11 -12.75 -9.44
N VAL A 123 -12.76 -13.27 -10.49
CA VAL A 123 -14.08 -12.79 -10.89
C VAL A 123 -15.13 -13.43 -9.98
N VAL A 124 -15.99 -12.60 -9.40
CA VAL A 124 -17.06 -12.97 -8.46
C VAL A 124 -18.37 -12.31 -8.90
N GLU A 125 -19.50 -12.91 -8.56
CA GLU A 125 -20.83 -12.35 -8.90
C GLU A 125 -21.10 -11.03 -8.17
N SER A 126 -20.60 -10.92 -6.94
CA SER A 126 -20.66 -9.70 -6.13
C SER A 126 -19.40 -9.57 -5.30
N VAL A 127 -18.98 -8.32 -5.09
CA VAL A 127 -17.79 -8.02 -4.30
C VAL A 127 -18.17 -7.76 -2.84
N THR A 128 -17.38 -8.31 -1.93
CA THR A 128 -17.45 -7.92 -0.52
C THR A 128 -16.67 -6.61 -0.34
N GLU A 129 -17.30 -5.62 0.28
CA GLU A 129 -16.59 -4.40 0.65
C GLU A 129 -15.58 -4.68 1.76
N ALA A 130 -14.32 -4.33 1.50
CA ALA A 130 -13.31 -4.44 2.53
C ALA A 130 -13.52 -3.33 3.57
N ARG A 131 -13.56 -3.72 4.85
CA ARG A 131 -13.51 -2.75 5.95
C ARG A 131 -12.15 -2.05 5.94
N GLY A 132 -12.16 -0.72 5.90
CA GLY A 132 -10.93 0.08 6.03
C GLY A 132 -10.27 -0.21 7.38
N GLY A 133 -8.95 -0.41 7.38
CA GLY A 133 -8.17 -0.45 8.62
C GLY A 133 -8.22 0.90 9.32
N HIS A 134 -8.10 0.90 10.64
CA HIS A 134 -7.99 2.16 11.39
C HIS A 134 -6.55 2.67 11.27
N ALA A 135 -6.38 3.76 10.51
CA ALA A 135 -5.10 4.45 10.45
C ALA A 135 -4.72 4.96 11.85
N PRO A 136 -3.43 4.96 12.21
CA PRO A 136 -3.00 5.56 13.46
C PRO A 136 -3.29 7.06 13.45
N GLU A 137 -3.70 7.61 14.59
CA GLU A 137 -3.81 9.05 14.76
C GLU A 137 -2.40 9.65 14.77
N LEU A 138 -2.14 10.54 13.80
CA LEU A 138 -0.87 11.27 13.66
C LEU A 138 -1.16 12.75 13.90
N SER A 139 -0.34 13.41 14.74
CA SER A 139 -0.59 14.81 15.14
C SER A 139 0.64 15.71 15.09
N GLY A 140 1.83 15.18 14.80
CA GLY A 140 3.04 15.97 14.62
C GLY A 140 3.20 16.51 13.20
N SER A 141 4.23 17.34 13.01
CA SER A 141 4.59 17.91 11.71
C SER A 141 5.99 17.48 11.30
N LEU A 142 6.20 17.27 10.01
CA LEU A 142 7.50 17.06 9.40
C LEU A 142 7.60 18.01 8.20
N PRO A 143 8.65 18.84 8.08
CA PRO A 143 8.76 19.86 7.03
C PRO A 143 9.17 19.24 5.68
N VAL A 144 8.39 18.27 5.21
CA VAL A 144 8.57 17.55 3.96
C VAL A 144 7.33 17.78 3.10
N PRO A 145 7.45 18.34 1.88
CA PRO A 145 6.33 18.51 0.98
C PRO A 145 5.56 17.21 0.77
N GLY A 146 4.24 17.28 0.87
CA GLY A 146 3.34 16.12 0.76
C GLY A 146 3.14 15.35 2.07
N VAL A 147 3.86 15.63 3.15
CA VAL A 147 3.53 15.11 4.48
C VAL A 147 2.44 15.97 5.12
N ARG A 148 1.35 15.33 5.57
CA ARG A 148 0.21 15.99 6.21
C ARG A 148 0.27 15.95 7.73
N ALA A 149 0.73 14.81 8.24
CA ALA A 149 0.95 14.60 9.66
C ALA A 149 2.07 13.56 9.81
N ALA A 150 2.80 13.65 10.92
CA ALA A 150 3.85 12.71 11.26
C ALA A 150 3.81 12.36 12.74
N SER A 151 4.36 11.20 13.10
CA SER A 151 4.64 10.84 14.49
C SER A 151 5.86 9.95 14.55
N ALA A 152 6.76 10.19 15.49
CA ALA A 152 7.91 9.32 15.75
C ALA A 152 7.53 8.30 16.83
N GLU A 153 7.72 7.01 16.53
CA GLU A 153 7.57 5.93 17.49
C GLU A 153 8.85 5.08 17.49
N GLY A 154 9.69 5.29 18.51
CA GLY A 154 11.02 4.68 18.55
C GLY A 154 11.88 5.11 17.36
N ALA A 155 12.38 4.14 16.60
CA ALA A 155 13.21 4.37 15.41
C ALA A 155 12.39 4.51 14.10
N VAL A 156 11.06 4.48 14.19
CA VAL A 156 10.15 4.54 13.04
C VAL A 156 9.41 5.86 13.02
N THR A 157 9.44 6.55 11.88
CA THR A 157 8.61 7.73 11.63
C THR A 157 7.39 7.31 10.83
N TRP A 158 6.20 7.53 11.39
CA TRP A 158 4.92 7.30 10.74
C TRP A 158 4.46 8.59 10.08
N ILE A 159 3.98 8.52 8.83
CA ILE A 159 3.51 9.69 8.08
C ILE A 159 2.14 9.46 7.44
N ALA A 160 1.36 10.53 7.32
CA ALA A 160 0.22 10.63 6.42
C ALA A 160 0.62 11.45 5.19
N VAL A 161 0.26 10.97 4.00
CA VAL A 161 0.63 11.60 2.72
C VAL A 161 -0.58 12.33 2.13
N ALA A 162 -0.35 13.53 1.61
CA ALA A 162 -1.37 14.33 0.94
C ALA A 162 -1.85 13.67 -0.37
N ALA A 163 -3.10 13.96 -0.73
CA ALA A 163 -3.66 13.66 -2.03
C ALA A 163 -2.81 14.29 -3.16
N GLY A 164 -2.82 13.68 -4.34
CA GLY A 164 -2.04 14.12 -5.50
C GLY A 164 -0.52 13.88 -5.43
N ALA A 165 0.06 13.66 -4.24
CA ALA A 165 1.48 13.34 -4.11
C ALA A 165 1.75 11.86 -4.45
N ARG A 166 2.93 11.59 -5.04
CA ARG A 166 3.42 10.22 -5.20
C ARG A 166 3.98 9.72 -3.87
N VAL A 167 3.44 8.61 -3.37
CA VAL A 167 3.71 8.14 -1.99
C VAL A 167 5.19 7.82 -1.78
N LEU A 168 5.83 7.10 -2.71
CA LEU A 168 7.25 6.75 -2.61
C LEU A 168 8.15 7.99 -2.55
N ASP A 169 7.84 9.04 -3.30
CA ASP A 169 8.68 10.25 -3.33
C ASP A 169 8.60 10.99 -1.98
N VAL A 170 7.40 11.09 -1.41
CA VAL A 170 7.21 11.67 -0.06
C VAL A 170 7.89 10.82 1.00
N ALA A 171 7.79 9.50 0.92
CA ALA A 171 8.42 8.59 1.87
C ALA A 171 9.95 8.68 1.83
N ARG A 172 10.55 8.79 0.64
CA ARG A 172 11.99 9.02 0.46
C ARG A 172 12.45 10.33 1.10
N ALA A 173 11.75 11.43 0.80
CA ALA A 173 12.07 12.73 1.37
C ALA A 173 11.93 12.74 2.91
N ALA A 174 10.90 12.07 3.44
CA ALA A 174 10.74 11.90 4.89
C ALA A 174 11.86 11.06 5.50
N ARG A 175 12.35 10.04 4.80
CA ARG A 175 13.46 9.21 5.27
C ARG A 175 14.77 9.99 5.26
N GLU A 176 15.03 10.79 4.23
CA GLU A 176 16.18 11.68 4.17
C GLU A 176 16.16 12.69 5.33
N ALA A 177 15.00 13.27 5.63
CA ALA A 177 14.85 14.24 6.71
C ALA A 177 15.02 13.64 8.12
N THR A 178 14.71 12.35 8.30
CA THR A 178 14.69 11.69 9.62
C THR A 178 15.87 10.75 9.85
N GLY A 179 16.55 10.30 8.79
CA GLY A 179 17.62 9.31 8.84
C GLY A 179 17.17 7.90 9.25
N GLY A 180 15.87 7.67 9.45
CA GLY A 180 15.31 6.45 10.04
C GLY A 180 14.37 5.67 9.14
N ALA A 181 13.73 4.63 9.69
CA ALA A 181 12.68 3.91 8.99
C ALA A 181 11.43 4.80 8.86
N VAL A 182 10.81 4.84 7.67
CA VAL A 182 9.56 5.57 7.44
C VAL A 182 8.43 4.63 7.06
N VAL A 183 7.27 4.81 7.69
CA VAL A 183 6.04 4.09 7.38
C VAL A 183 4.94 5.07 7.00
N VAL A 184 4.42 4.94 5.78
CA VAL A 184 3.23 5.64 5.33
C VAL A 184 2.01 4.93 5.91
N ALA A 185 1.33 5.61 6.81
CA ALA A 185 0.21 5.06 7.57
C ALA A 185 -1.15 5.35 6.92
N ALA A 186 -1.24 6.47 6.20
CA ALA A 186 -2.43 6.93 5.51
C ALA A 186 -2.06 7.75 4.27
N VAL A 187 -2.98 7.79 3.31
CA VAL A 187 -2.92 8.67 2.14
C VAL A 187 -4.29 9.36 2.06
N ASP A 188 -4.30 10.68 2.03
CA ASP A 188 -5.52 11.46 1.81
C ASP A 188 -6.13 11.09 0.46
N ARG A 189 -7.46 11.12 0.35
CA ARG A 189 -8.16 10.88 -0.92
C ARG A 189 -8.07 12.12 -1.80
N ASP A 190 -7.89 11.90 -3.10
CA ASP A 190 -8.05 12.92 -4.15
C ASP A 190 -9.50 13.47 -4.17
#